data_AF-A0A971AT98-F1
#
_entry.id   AF-A0A971AT98-F1
#
_cell.length_a   1.000
_cell.length_b   1.000
_cell.length_c   1.000
_cell.angle_alpha   90.00
_cell.angle_beta   90.00
_cell.angle_gamma   90.00
#
_symmetry.space_group_name_H-M   'P 1'
#
loop_
_entity.id
_entity.type
_entity.pdbx_description
1 polymer ?
#
loop_
_entity_poly.entity_id
_entity_poly.type
_entity_poly.pdbx_seq_one_letter_code
_entity_poly.pdbx_strand_id
1 'polypeptide(L)'
;MRGTTMHDIRWLLVLLCALWLAACEPAASPTPPPTPPPTTLAAPSPTPTASPREPKLALLGWDWSPEGGLLRAYLRNEGPLPVRLSGLAAPAGQAASWSRVSPDPLPAGGVAAWTIRLDGAARAATLDWRPAMPRAEPATIPLAESPLAISYLTAAADGRRLLVFARNDSPTALIHLEEARLGGDPVPAEFRQRDLAPGEVALLALTPPVPPPLLGRAAVEVRGRTQDGAAVSAWGDIRPRAAFFPIGARPDPAELGEEALRALRGQGFNTVIVPLPEAQGDPFWTLLRDEEGLRAAAIPRYPADPAQLAAFADDPAILALVVEALGRPAAELEAAERAYQQATAHLTYLDLGAAELSADLAPLADAAGLARYAIDAPGPRWAGSHALEEVYTDTLALRALAGPGPVWTWAQGLGLAPWGAAEADTWGRLPTAAELRAQLWLQVAAGAKGVFWSAYSPALAAAAPELWAEIGRQNGVLAALGELLLYGEPAAPAWVEGGKALARPIVGERAAVIPVVNLDYAWERRAWAAGQPAPEPSPAYAFRAREGVAVQATLPAWLQAEDVFLVTPDGVAELEWSVEARVLTCRLAALEDAAVIVAAGDEALRDEVAARLR
;
A
#
# COMPACT_ATOMS: atom_id res chain seq x y z
N MET A 1 17.42 64.01 15.01
CA MET A 1 17.34 62.58 15.37
C MET A 1 16.66 61.86 14.22
N ARG A 2 17.41 61.13 13.40
CA ARG A 2 16.89 60.33 12.28
C ARG A 2 17.02 58.86 12.67
N GLY A 3 15.91 58.12 12.56
CA GLY A 3 15.83 56.72 12.96
C GLY A 3 16.52 55.80 11.97
N THR A 4 17.40 54.95 12.47
CA THR A 4 17.90 53.76 11.80
C THR A 4 16.83 52.67 11.81
N THR A 5 16.62 52.01 10.68
CA THR A 5 15.62 50.95 10.55
C THR A 5 16.27 49.58 10.78
N MET A 6 15.50 48.57 11.22
CA MET A 6 15.96 47.19 11.46
C MET A 6 16.68 46.54 10.25
N HIS A 7 16.47 47.07 9.05
CA HIS A 7 17.14 46.60 7.84
C HIS A 7 18.65 46.93 7.83
N ASP A 8 19.05 48.05 8.45
CA ASP A 8 20.45 48.51 8.52
C ASP A 8 21.28 47.67 9.51
N ILE A 9 20.64 47.08 10.52
CA ILE A 9 21.29 46.23 11.53
C ILE A 9 21.64 44.84 10.97
N ARG A 10 20.81 44.31 10.05
CA ARG A 10 21.06 43.01 9.40
C ARG A 10 22.30 43.04 8.50
N TRP A 11 22.50 44.13 7.76
CA TRP A 11 23.68 44.27 6.91
C TRP A 11 24.98 44.48 7.70
N LEU A 12 24.92 45.15 8.86
CA LEU A 12 26.08 45.30 9.74
C LEU A 12 26.55 43.96 10.34
N LEU A 13 25.61 43.06 10.68
CA LEU A 13 25.91 41.71 11.20
C LEU A 13 26.50 40.79 10.12
N VAL A 14 26.02 40.87 8.88
CA VAL A 14 26.60 40.11 7.76
C VAL A 14 28.03 40.59 7.45
N LEU A 15 28.29 41.89 7.52
CA LEU A 15 29.63 42.44 7.31
C LEU A 15 30.62 42.03 8.42
N LEU A 16 30.15 41.98 9.69
CA LEU A 16 30.95 41.54 10.83
C LEU A 16 31.30 40.04 10.77
N CYS A 17 30.38 39.18 10.32
CA CYS A 17 30.66 37.75 10.12
C CYS A 17 31.64 37.50 8.97
N ALA A 18 31.56 38.28 7.89
CA ALA A 18 32.50 38.18 6.77
C ALA A 18 33.92 38.63 7.15
N LEU A 19 34.04 39.68 7.97
CA LEU A 19 35.32 40.15 8.50
C LEU A 19 35.95 39.18 9.51
N TRP A 20 35.14 38.43 10.27
CA TRP A 20 35.64 37.42 11.20
C TRP A 20 36.19 36.16 10.49
N LEU A 21 35.54 35.72 9.41
CA LEU A 21 36.01 34.59 8.61
C LEU A 21 37.29 34.89 7.82
N ALA A 22 37.54 36.15 7.48
CA ALA A 22 38.76 36.57 6.79
C ALA A 22 39.99 36.71 7.73
N ALA A 23 39.80 36.69 9.05
CA ALA A 23 40.87 36.88 10.04
C ALA A 23 41.42 35.57 10.64
N CYS A 24 40.92 34.40 10.23
CA CYS A 24 41.33 33.10 10.74
C CYS A 24 42.28 32.39 9.75
N GLU A 25 43.54 32.80 9.71
CA GLU A 25 44.61 31.97 9.13
C GLU A 25 44.99 30.85 10.12
N PRO A 26 45.07 29.58 9.69
CA PRO A 26 45.63 28.52 10.51
C PRO A 26 47.17 28.62 10.54
N ALA A 27 47.71 28.73 11.74
CA ALA A 27 49.15 28.73 11.99
C ALA A 27 49.81 27.43 11.48
N ALA A 28 50.88 27.59 10.69
CA ALA A 28 51.71 26.50 10.21
C ALA A 28 52.37 25.74 11.37
N SER A 29 52.22 24.42 11.38
CA SER A 29 52.93 23.53 12.32
C SER A 29 54.39 23.32 11.89
N PRO A 30 55.33 23.18 12.85
CA PRO A 30 56.75 23.14 12.56
C PRO A 30 57.20 21.78 11.99
N THR A 31 58.05 21.86 10.98
CA THR A 31 58.75 20.73 10.34
C THR A 31 59.74 20.07 11.32
N PRO A 32 59.71 18.73 11.51
CA PRO A 32 60.73 18.03 12.29
C PRO A 32 62.04 17.84 11.49
N PRO A 33 63.20 17.71 12.16
CA PRO A 33 64.51 17.59 11.53
C PRO A 33 64.76 16.18 10.96
N PRO A 34 65.69 16.05 9.99
CA PRO A 34 65.94 14.78 9.30
C PRO A 34 66.68 13.78 10.19
N THR A 35 66.19 12.54 10.22
CA THR A 35 66.82 11.40 10.91
C THR A 35 67.65 10.58 9.89
N PRO A 36 68.86 10.11 10.25
CA PRO A 36 69.79 9.44 9.33
C PRO A 36 69.31 8.03 8.92
N PRO A 37 69.84 7.45 7.83
CA PRO A 37 69.31 6.20 7.28
C PRO A 37 69.85 5.00 8.07
N PRO A 38 68.98 4.03 8.44
CA PRO A 38 69.43 2.71 8.80
C PRO A 38 69.25 1.72 7.65
N THR A 39 70.34 1.00 7.47
CA THR A 39 70.64 -0.21 6.72
C THR A 39 69.47 -1.18 6.48
N THR A 40 69.40 -1.64 5.24
CA THR A 40 68.61 -2.73 4.68
C THR A 40 68.55 -3.98 5.56
N LEU A 41 67.32 -4.40 5.91
CA LEU A 41 66.97 -5.76 6.29
C LEU A 41 65.78 -6.20 5.41
N ALA A 42 65.94 -7.34 4.75
CA ALA A 42 64.99 -7.88 3.79
C ALA A 42 63.60 -8.07 4.41
N ALA A 43 62.58 -7.46 3.81
CA ALA A 43 61.19 -7.68 4.17
C ALA A 43 60.72 -9.06 3.67
N PRO A 44 59.92 -9.79 4.47
CA PRO A 44 59.26 -11.02 4.01
C PRO A 44 58.33 -10.69 2.83
N SER A 45 58.29 -11.60 1.86
CA SER A 45 57.44 -11.47 0.66
C SER A 45 56.01 -11.10 1.05
N PRO A 46 55.39 -10.10 0.38
CA PRO A 46 53.99 -9.80 0.62
C PRO A 46 53.17 -11.02 0.21
N THR A 47 52.44 -11.61 1.16
CA THR A 47 51.29 -12.44 0.88
C THR A 47 50.43 -11.69 -0.13
N PRO A 48 50.01 -12.29 -1.25
CA PRO A 48 49.23 -11.58 -2.26
C PRO A 48 47.98 -11.02 -1.59
N THR A 49 47.93 -9.70 -1.45
CA THR A 49 46.71 -8.96 -1.14
C THR A 49 45.69 -9.36 -2.19
N ALA A 50 44.68 -10.13 -1.77
CA ALA A 50 43.54 -10.45 -2.61
C ALA A 50 43.04 -9.15 -3.25
N SER A 51 43.03 -9.10 -4.58
CA SER A 51 42.43 -7.99 -5.32
C SER A 51 41.06 -7.69 -4.70
N PRO A 52 40.67 -6.40 -4.56
CA PRO A 52 39.34 -6.05 -4.09
C PRO A 52 38.33 -6.80 -4.96
N ARG A 53 37.66 -7.80 -4.37
CA ARG A 53 36.77 -8.71 -5.08
C ARG A 53 35.67 -7.87 -5.72
N GLU A 54 35.57 -7.99 -7.04
CA GLU A 54 34.65 -7.24 -7.86
C GLU A 54 33.19 -7.41 -7.40
N PRO A 55 32.34 -6.37 -7.51
CA PRO A 55 30.93 -6.49 -7.24
C PRO A 55 30.29 -7.50 -8.21
N LYS A 56 29.54 -8.47 -7.67
CA LYS A 56 28.88 -9.52 -8.45
C LYS A 56 27.37 -9.42 -8.23
N LEU A 57 26.62 -9.18 -9.29
CA LEU A 57 25.15 -9.12 -9.28
C LEU A 57 24.57 -10.31 -10.03
N ALA A 58 23.52 -10.90 -9.49
CA ALA A 58 22.75 -11.97 -10.13
C ALA A 58 21.30 -11.55 -10.29
N LEU A 59 20.73 -11.76 -11.48
CA LEU A 59 19.29 -11.68 -11.72
C LEU A 59 18.65 -12.97 -11.21
N LEU A 60 17.78 -12.84 -10.20
CA LEU A 60 17.05 -13.96 -9.61
C LEU A 60 15.81 -14.30 -10.44
N GLY A 61 15.10 -13.28 -10.90
CA GLY A 61 13.87 -13.41 -11.67
C GLY A 61 13.22 -12.05 -11.92
N TRP A 62 12.01 -12.05 -12.46
CA TRP A 62 11.27 -10.83 -12.78
C TRP A 62 9.75 -11.05 -12.76
N ASP A 63 9.03 -9.94 -12.73
CA ASP A 63 7.58 -9.82 -12.84
C ASP A 63 7.23 -8.74 -13.86
N TRP A 64 6.21 -8.96 -14.70
CA TRP A 64 5.80 -8.06 -15.77
C TRP A 64 4.30 -7.81 -15.70
N SER A 65 3.94 -6.54 -15.50
CA SER A 65 2.56 -6.06 -15.56
C SER A 65 2.35 -5.24 -16.84
N PRO A 66 1.63 -5.79 -17.85
CA PRO A 66 1.40 -5.10 -19.12
C PRO A 66 0.49 -3.88 -18.97
N GLU A 67 -0.53 -3.95 -18.11
CA GLU A 67 -1.50 -2.87 -17.88
C GLU A 67 -0.79 -1.60 -17.37
N GLY A 68 0.17 -1.79 -16.48
CA GLY A 68 0.99 -0.72 -15.92
C GLY A 68 2.32 -0.50 -16.64
N GLY A 69 2.60 -1.21 -17.73
CA GLY A 69 3.92 -1.26 -18.39
C GLY A 69 5.08 -1.33 -17.38
N LEU A 70 4.93 -2.16 -16.35
CA LEU A 70 5.80 -2.19 -15.19
C LEU A 70 6.59 -3.51 -15.16
N LEU A 71 7.91 -3.40 -15.21
CA LEU A 71 8.83 -4.52 -15.04
C LEU A 71 9.47 -4.42 -13.65
N ARG A 72 9.40 -5.49 -12.86
CA ARG A 72 10.18 -5.64 -11.63
C ARG A 72 11.20 -6.73 -11.81
N ALA A 73 12.48 -6.40 -11.72
CA ALA A 73 13.56 -7.39 -11.74
C ALA A 73 14.15 -7.54 -10.34
N TYR A 74 14.35 -8.79 -9.91
CA TYR A 74 14.86 -9.10 -8.57
C TYR A 74 16.34 -9.45 -8.66
N LEU A 75 17.17 -8.70 -7.95
CA LEU A 75 18.62 -8.76 -8.06
C LEU A 75 19.25 -9.13 -6.72
N ARG A 76 20.24 -10.03 -6.73
CA ARG A 76 21.07 -10.35 -5.56
C ARG A 76 22.47 -9.80 -5.74
N ASN A 77 23.00 -9.17 -4.71
CA ASN A 77 24.40 -8.80 -4.65
C ASN A 77 25.20 -9.94 -4.00
N GLU A 78 25.89 -10.72 -4.81
CA GLU A 78 26.80 -11.78 -4.38
C GLU A 78 28.21 -11.25 -4.04
N GLY A 79 28.45 -9.96 -4.29
CA GLY A 79 29.68 -9.27 -3.96
C GLY A 79 29.81 -8.95 -2.46
N PRO A 80 31.04 -8.68 -1.99
CA PRO A 80 31.31 -8.35 -0.59
C PRO A 80 31.06 -6.88 -0.25
N LEU A 81 30.75 -6.03 -1.24
CA LEU A 81 30.57 -4.60 -1.08
C LEU A 81 29.17 -4.18 -1.55
N PRO A 82 28.56 -3.14 -0.94
CA PRO A 82 27.32 -2.57 -1.45
C PRO A 82 27.47 -2.07 -2.90
N VAL A 83 26.41 -2.22 -3.68
CA VAL A 83 26.39 -1.85 -5.10
C VAL A 83 25.33 -0.78 -5.37
N ARG A 84 25.71 0.28 -6.08
CA ARG A 84 24.77 1.23 -6.69
C ARG A 84 24.61 0.90 -8.17
N LEU A 85 23.36 0.85 -8.61
CA LEU A 85 22.99 0.67 -10.01
C LEU A 85 22.80 2.05 -10.64
N SER A 86 23.56 2.34 -11.70
CA SER A 86 23.62 3.70 -12.27
C SER A 86 22.80 3.88 -13.55
N GLY A 87 22.04 2.89 -14.01
CA GLY A 87 21.12 3.10 -15.12
C GLY A 87 20.59 1.83 -15.77
N LEU A 88 19.57 2.04 -16.60
CA LEU A 88 19.00 1.10 -17.56
C LEU A 88 19.44 1.52 -18.96
N ALA A 89 20.03 0.64 -19.76
CA ALA A 89 20.02 0.84 -21.21
C ALA A 89 18.72 0.26 -21.77
N ALA A 90 17.74 1.12 -22.07
CA ALA A 90 16.50 0.66 -22.70
C ALA A 90 16.79 0.11 -24.12
N PRO A 91 16.01 -0.88 -24.61
CA PRO A 91 16.12 -1.36 -25.99
C PRO A 91 16.03 -0.21 -27.00
N ALA A 92 16.70 -0.34 -28.14
CA ALA A 92 16.61 0.64 -29.22
C ALA A 92 15.14 0.89 -29.62
N GLY A 93 14.65 2.12 -29.43
CA GLY A 93 13.28 2.53 -29.75
C GLY A 93 12.28 2.52 -28.59
N GLN A 94 12.71 2.21 -27.36
CA GLN A 94 11.87 2.28 -26.16
C GLN A 94 12.56 3.17 -25.11
N ALA A 95 11.78 4.06 -24.49
CA ALA A 95 12.24 4.84 -23.36
C ALA A 95 11.66 4.22 -22.08
N ALA A 96 12.49 4.06 -21.05
CA ALA A 96 11.96 3.94 -19.70
C ALA A 96 11.65 5.36 -19.23
N SER A 97 10.41 5.61 -18.80
CA SER A 97 10.02 6.90 -18.24
C SER A 97 10.67 7.12 -16.87
N TRP A 98 10.83 6.05 -16.09
CA TRP A 98 11.64 6.05 -14.87
C TRP A 98 12.07 4.63 -14.47
N SER A 99 13.07 4.53 -13.61
CA SER A 99 13.45 3.27 -12.97
C SER A 99 14.01 3.50 -11.58
N ARG A 100 13.75 2.57 -10.66
CA ARG A 100 14.17 2.66 -9.27
C ARG A 100 14.63 1.32 -8.73
N VAL A 101 15.70 1.36 -7.94
CA VAL A 101 16.20 0.20 -7.20
C VAL A 101 15.92 0.43 -5.72
N SER A 102 15.37 -0.57 -5.04
CA SER A 102 15.18 -0.56 -3.59
C SER A 102 15.60 -1.91 -2.98
N PRO A 103 16.48 -1.91 -1.95
CA PRO A 103 17.20 -0.75 -1.39
C PRO A 103 18.30 -0.23 -2.34
N ASP A 104 18.67 1.05 -2.20
CA ASP A 104 19.81 1.69 -2.89
C ASP A 104 20.66 2.49 -1.88
N PRO A 105 21.95 2.11 -1.65
CA PRO A 105 22.69 1.04 -2.32
C PRO A 105 22.19 -0.36 -1.93
N LEU A 106 22.32 -1.32 -2.85
CA LEU A 106 22.03 -2.74 -2.59
C LEU A 106 23.12 -3.34 -1.69
N PRO A 107 22.80 -3.77 -0.45
CA PRO A 107 23.80 -4.31 0.48
C PRO A 107 24.51 -5.56 -0.04
N ALA A 108 25.72 -5.83 0.44
CA ALA A 108 26.42 -7.09 0.19
C ALA A 108 25.58 -8.28 0.69
N GLY A 109 25.40 -9.31 -0.14
CA GLY A 109 24.52 -10.45 0.13
C GLY A 109 23.02 -10.14 0.03
N GLY A 110 22.65 -8.87 -0.13
CA GLY A 110 21.26 -8.41 -0.11
C GLY A 110 20.51 -8.66 -1.43
N VAL A 111 19.19 -8.49 -1.35
CA VAL A 111 18.29 -8.53 -2.50
C VAL A 111 17.65 -7.17 -2.70
N ALA A 112 17.55 -6.73 -3.94
CA ALA A 112 16.80 -5.54 -4.34
C ALA A 112 15.73 -5.91 -5.36
N ALA A 113 14.68 -5.09 -5.41
CA ALA A 113 13.84 -4.99 -6.59
C ALA A 113 14.26 -3.78 -7.41
N TRP A 114 14.38 -3.98 -8.71
CA TRP A 114 14.51 -2.94 -9.70
C TRP A 114 13.18 -2.78 -10.44
N THR A 115 12.43 -1.75 -10.07
CA THR A 115 11.16 -1.41 -10.69
C THR A 115 11.40 -0.44 -11.84
N ILE A 116 10.87 -0.76 -13.02
CA ILE A 116 11.10 -0.04 -14.27
C ILE A 116 9.74 0.22 -14.92
N ARG A 117 9.45 1.48 -15.24
CA ARG A 117 8.31 1.85 -16.07
C ARG A 117 8.76 1.95 -17.52
N LEU A 118 8.17 1.12 -18.37
CA LEU A 118 8.42 1.09 -19.81
C LEU A 118 7.28 1.80 -20.55
N ASP A 119 7.65 2.67 -21.48
CA ASP A 119 6.67 3.34 -22.33
C ASP A 119 6.34 2.45 -23.55
N GLY A 120 5.06 2.13 -23.73
CA GLY A 120 4.53 1.40 -24.89
C GLY A 120 4.46 -0.13 -24.76
N ALA A 121 4.00 -0.79 -25.83
CA ALA A 121 3.72 -2.23 -25.87
C ALA A 121 4.98 -3.06 -26.18
N ALA A 122 5.94 -3.07 -25.25
CA ALA A 122 7.15 -3.87 -25.36
C ALA A 122 6.85 -5.39 -25.21
N ARG A 123 7.52 -6.22 -26.01
CA ARG A 123 7.46 -7.70 -25.93
C ARG A 123 8.70 -8.34 -25.30
N ALA A 124 9.77 -7.57 -25.16
CA ALA A 124 11.02 -7.95 -24.52
C ALA A 124 11.74 -6.70 -24.04
N ALA A 125 12.53 -6.82 -22.98
CA ALA A 125 13.41 -5.78 -22.48
C ALA A 125 14.82 -6.33 -22.25
N THR A 126 15.85 -5.56 -22.60
CA THR A 126 17.23 -5.87 -22.19
C THR A 126 17.55 -5.01 -20.99
N LEU A 127 17.97 -5.64 -19.89
CA LEU A 127 18.51 -4.97 -18.72
C LEU A 127 20.03 -4.96 -18.83
N ASP A 128 20.60 -3.82 -19.24
CA ASP A 128 22.02 -3.52 -19.01
C ASP A 128 22.13 -2.83 -17.66
N TRP A 129 22.56 -3.56 -16.63
CA TRP A 129 22.90 -2.97 -15.35
C TRP A 129 24.40 -2.76 -15.27
N ARG A 130 24.79 -1.50 -15.08
CA ARG A 130 26.17 -1.13 -14.81
C ARG A 130 26.27 -0.79 -13.33
N PRO A 131 26.99 -1.58 -12.53
CA PRO A 131 27.43 -1.06 -11.24
C PRO A 131 28.27 0.20 -11.51
N ALA A 132 28.27 1.17 -10.59
CA ALA A 132 29.08 2.38 -10.72
C ALA A 132 30.61 2.13 -10.86
N MET A 133 31.06 0.86 -10.77
CA MET A 133 32.40 0.29 -11.00
C MET A 133 32.25 -1.06 -11.75
N PRO A 134 33.23 -1.58 -12.54
CA PRO A 134 32.97 -2.08 -13.90
C PRO A 134 32.30 -3.45 -14.06
N ARG A 135 31.43 -3.50 -15.09
CA ARG A 135 30.87 -4.60 -15.91
C ARG A 135 30.27 -5.82 -15.22
N ALA A 136 28.96 -5.76 -14.99
CA ALA A 136 28.14 -6.96 -15.01
C ALA A 136 27.73 -7.29 -16.46
N GLU A 137 27.47 -8.56 -16.74
CA GLU A 137 26.94 -8.98 -18.04
C GLU A 137 25.48 -8.51 -18.19
N PRO A 138 25.08 -7.97 -19.35
CA PRO A 138 23.69 -7.61 -19.59
C PRO A 138 22.80 -8.86 -19.62
N ALA A 139 21.57 -8.74 -19.14
CA ALA A 139 20.57 -9.79 -19.26
C ALA A 139 19.41 -9.37 -20.16
N THR A 140 18.94 -10.27 -21.00
CA THR A 140 17.72 -10.07 -21.79
C THR A 140 16.57 -10.77 -21.09
N ILE A 141 15.49 -10.02 -20.84
CA ILE A 141 14.27 -10.47 -20.18
C ILE A 141 13.12 -10.52 -21.19
N PRO A 142 12.48 -11.68 -21.40
CA PRO A 142 11.24 -11.74 -22.16
C PRO A 142 10.11 -11.08 -21.35
N LEU A 143 9.36 -10.17 -21.98
CA LEU A 143 8.16 -9.58 -21.39
C LEU A 143 6.97 -10.42 -21.82
N ALA A 144 6.79 -11.54 -21.13
CA ALA A 144 5.62 -12.39 -21.25
C ALA A 144 4.88 -12.38 -19.92
N GLU A 145 3.56 -12.27 -19.99
CA GLU A 145 2.71 -12.46 -18.82
C GLU A 145 2.91 -13.88 -18.30
N SER A 146 3.19 -13.98 -17.00
CA SER A 146 3.18 -15.28 -16.34
C SER A 146 1.72 -15.63 -16.04
N PRO A 147 1.28 -16.87 -16.33
CA PRO A 147 -0.05 -17.33 -15.92
C PRO A 147 -0.18 -17.47 -14.39
N LEU A 148 0.91 -17.33 -13.64
CA LEU A 148 0.94 -17.32 -12.19
C LEU A 148 1.39 -15.93 -11.71
N ALA A 149 0.68 -15.34 -10.75
CA ALA A 149 1.03 -14.07 -10.13
C ALA A 149 1.07 -14.18 -8.61
N ILE A 150 1.95 -13.43 -7.94
CA ILE A 150 1.83 -13.19 -6.49
C ILE A 150 0.94 -11.96 -6.32
N SER A 151 -0.29 -12.16 -5.89
CA SER A 151 -1.31 -11.11 -5.88
C SER A 151 -1.33 -10.32 -4.56
N TYR A 152 -0.88 -10.94 -3.46
CA TYR A 152 -0.69 -10.28 -2.16
C TYR A 152 0.40 -11.00 -1.36
N LEU A 153 1.21 -10.21 -0.65
CA LEU A 153 2.30 -10.70 0.20
C LEU A 153 2.31 -9.87 1.49
N THR A 154 2.34 -10.54 2.64
CA THR A 154 2.38 -9.86 3.95
C THR A 154 3.10 -10.69 5.00
N ALA A 155 3.55 -10.06 6.09
CA ALA A 155 4.00 -10.80 7.27
C ALA A 155 2.77 -11.30 8.04
N ALA A 156 2.80 -12.53 8.54
CA ALA A 156 1.75 -13.04 9.41
C ALA A 156 1.72 -12.27 10.75
N ALA A 157 0.59 -12.35 11.47
CA ALA A 157 0.42 -11.71 12.77
C ALA A 157 1.48 -12.12 13.81
N ASP A 158 2.03 -13.34 13.69
CA ASP A 158 3.08 -13.85 14.56
C ASP A 158 4.47 -13.22 14.30
N GLY A 159 4.64 -12.47 13.20
CA GLY A 159 5.90 -11.86 12.77
C GLY A 159 6.99 -12.85 12.35
N ARG A 160 6.67 -14.14 12.27
CA ARG A 160 7.60 -15.25 11.98
C ARG A 160 7.39 -15.84 10.61
N ARG A 161 6.17 -15.77 10.08
CA ARG A 161 5.81 -16.30 8.75
C ARG A 161 5.58 -15.16 7.76
N LEU A 162 5.77 -15.47 6.48
CA LEU A 162 5.24 -14.66 5.37
C LEU A 162 4.04 -15.40 4.78
N LEU A 163 2.93 -14.68 4.60
CA LEU A 163 1.75 -15.18 3.89
C LEU A 163 1.84 -14.73 2.43
N VAL A 164 1.80 -15.69 1.52
CA VAL A 164 1.89 -15.46 0.07
C VAL A 164 0.59 -15.94 -0.55
N PHE A 165 -0.07 -15.04 -1.27
CA PHE A 165 -1.23 -15.39 -2.11
C PHE A 165 -0.79 -15.45 -3.56
N ALA A 166 -0.83 -16.66 -4.12
CA ALA A 166 -0.50 -16.91 -5.52
C ALA A 166 -1.79 -17.18 -6.31
N ARG A 167 -1.98 -16.49 -7.43
CA ARG A 167 -3.19 -16.58 -8.25
C ARG A 167 -2.87 -17.14 -9.63
N ASN A 168 -3.72 -18.03 -10.11
CA ASN A 168 -3.67 -18.50 -11.49
C ASN A 168 -4.46 -17.53 -12.39
N ASP A 169 -3.74 -16.69 -13.12
CA ASP A 169 -4.29 -15.71 -14.05
C ASP A 169 -4.53 -16.30 -15.44
N SER A 170 -4.14 -17.57 -15.67
CA SER A 170 -4.50 -18.26 -16.89
C SER A 170 -6.02 -18.49 -16.96
N PRO A 171 -6.68 -18.17 -18.08
CA PRO A 171 -8.09 -18.49 -18.26
C PRO A 171 -8.34 -19.99 -18.52
N THR A 172 -7.30 -20.78 -18.80
CA THR A 172 -7.44 -22.15 -19.30
C THR A 172 -6.50 -23.17 -18.66
N ALA A 173 -5.34 -22.76 -18.16
CA ALA A 173 -4.37 -23.70 -17.60
C ALA A 173 -4.72 -24.09 -16.16
N LEU A 174 -4.52 -25.37 -15.83
CA LEU A 174 -4.37 -25.80 -14.45
C LEU A 174 -2.89 -25.68 -14.06
N ILE A 175 -2.60 -25.15 -12.87
CA ILE A 175 -1.23 -24.99 -12.37
C ILE A 175 -1.05 -25.80 -11.09
N HIS A 176 0.01 -26.61 -11.02
CA HIS A 176 0.47 -27.27 -9.82
C HIS A 176 1.66 -26.52 -9.22
N LEU A 177 1.56 -26.09 -7.97
CA LEU A 177 2.63 -25.40 -7.24
C LEU A 177 3.61 -26.40 -6.63
N GLU A 178 4.91 -26.19 -6.87
CA GLU A 178 5.98 -27.12 -6.52
C GLU A 178 6.83 -26.59 -5.35
N GLU A 179 7.33 -25.36 -5.47
CA GLU A 179 8.38 -24.80 -4.61
C GLU A 179 8.12 -23.31 -4.33
N ALA A 180 8.57 -22.85 -3.16
CA ALA A 180 8.70 -21.42 -2.86
C ALA A 180 10.15 -21.10 -2.49
N ARG A 181 10.60 -19.90 -2.85
CA ARG A 181 11.94 -19.40 -2.56
C ARG A 181 11.89 -18.00 -1.96
N LEU A 182 12.87 -17.68 -1.13
CA LEU A 182 13.09 -16.36 -0.56
C LEU A 182 14.50 -15.89 -0.93
N GLY A 183 14.61 -14.79 -1.67
CA GLY A 183 15.90 -14.28 -2.16
C GLY A 183 16.64 -15.24 -3.09
N GLY A 184 15.90 -16.09 -3.81
CA GLY A 184 16.42 -17.12 -4.71
C GLY A 184 16.74 -18.47 -4.06
N ASP A 185 16.76 -18.52 -2.72
CA ASP A 185 17.07 -19.73 -1.95
C ASP A 185 15.76 -20.46 -1.57
N PRO A 186 15.69 -21.81 -1.65
CA PRO A 186 14.52 -22.57 -1.22
C PRO A 186 14.18 -22.30 0.25
N VAL A 187 12.89 -22.14 0.55
CA VAL A 187 12.41 -21.86 1.91
C VAL A 187 11.31 -22.86 2.30
N PRO A 188 11.27 -23.32 3.57
CA PRO A 188 10.16 -24.11 4.06
C PRO A 188 8.82 -23.39 3.85
N ALA A 189 7.90 -24.07 3.18
CA ALA A 189 6.61 -23.52 2.78
C ALA A 189 5.51 -24.54 3.05
N GLU A 190 4.49 -24.11 3.80
CA GLU A 190 3.23 -24.82 3.89
C GLU A 190 2.32 -24.36 2.75
N PHE A 191 1.94 -25.27 1.86
CA PHE A 191 1.00 -24.99 0.78
C PHE A 191 -0.38 -25.41 1.24
N ARG A 192 -1.29 -24.46 1.45
CA ARG A 192 -2.69 -24.75 1.79
C ARG A 192 -3.45 -25.32 0.59
N GLN A 193 -3.03 -24.96 -0.62
CA GLN A 193 -3.50 -25.52 -1.89
C GLN A 193 -2.36 -25.50 -2.91
N ARG A 194 -2.18 -26.61 -3.63
CA ARG A 194 -1.16 -26.75 -4.67
C ARG A 194 -1.72 -26.71 -6.08
N ASP A 195 -2.91 -27.24 -6.28
CA ASP A 195 -3.55 -27.27 -7.59
C ASP A 195 -4.47 -26.06 -7.73
N LEU A 196 -4.24 -25.27 -8.77
CA LEU A 196 -4.97 -24.05 -9.08
C LEU A 196 -5.68 -24.17 -10.43
N ALA A 197 -7.00 -24.14 -10.40
CA ALA A 197 -7.81 -23.88 -11.59
C ALA A 197 -7.74 -22.40 -12.01
N PRO A 198 -8.17 -22.04 -13.24
CA PRO A 198 -8.28 -20.65 -13.68
C PRO A 198 -8.97 -19.75 -12.66
N GLY A 199 -8.32 -18.65 -12.29
CA GLY A 199 -8.83 -17.66 -11.34
C GLY A 199 -8.77 -18.07 -9.87
N GLU A 200 -8.33 -19.29 -9.55
CA GLU A 200 -8.14 -19.71 -8.15
C GLU A 200 -6.90 -19.07 -7.52
N VAL A 201 -6.96 -18.93 -6.19
CA VAL A 201 -5.88 -18.41 -5.35
C VAL A 201 -5.40 -19.53 -4.43
N ALA A 202 -4.09 -19.65 -4.24
CA ALA A 202 -3.45 -20.47 -3.23
C ALA A 202 -2.90 -19.59 -2.11
N LEU A 203 -2.95 -20.11 -0.89
CA LEU A 203 -2.26 -19.55 0.26
C LEU A 203 -1.04 -20.40 0.60
N LEU A 204 0.13 -19.75 0.70
CA LEU A 204 1.35 -20.35 1.19
C LEU A 204 1.80 -19.62 2.45
N ALA A 205 2.22 -20.37 3.47
CA ALA A 205 2.88 -19.83 4.65
C ALA A 205 4.36 -20.19 4.61
N LEU A 206 5.22 -19.19 4.37
CA LEU A 206 6.67 -19.37 4.36
C LEU A 206 7.24 -19.17 5.75
N THR A 207 8.09 -20.10 6.19
CA THR A 207 8.78 -20.00 7.49
C THR A 207 10.28 -19.81 7.22
N PRO A 208 10.75 -18.56 7.05
CA PRO A 208 12.15 -18.31 6.82
C PRO A 208 12.98 -18.73 8.05
N PRO A 209 14.19 -19.30 7.86
CA PRO A 209 15.04 -19.73 8.97
C PRO A 209 15.53 -18.57 9.82
N VAL A 210 15.63 -17.38 9.22
CA VAL A 210 15.94 -16.12 9.89
C VAL A 210 14.91 -15.09 9.40
N PRO A 211 14.26 -14.34 10.31
CA PRO A 211 13.37 -13.26 9.90
C PRO A 211 14.09 -12.30 8.95
N PRO A 212 13.43 -11.84 7.87
CA PRO A 212 14.01 -10.85 6.98
C PRO A 212 14.34 -9.57 7.77
N PRO A 213 15.46 -8.90 7.44
CA PRO A 213 15.90 -7.73 8.19
C PRO A 213 14.89 -6.57 8.08
N LEU A 214 14.76 -5.77 9.14
CA LEU A 214 13.74 -4.70 9.34
C LEU A 214 13.74 -3.55 8.29
N LEU A 215 14.63 -3.59 7.31
CA LEU A 215 14.68 -2.65 6.17
C LEU A 215 14.95 -3.37 4.84
N GLY A 216 15.14 -4.68 4.87
CA GLY A 216 15.38 -5.49 3.67
C GLY A 216 14.07 -5.83 2.98
N ARG A 217 14.15 -5.97 1.65
CA ARG A 217 13.05 -6.53 0.87
C ARG A 217 13.08 -8.05 0.94
N ALA A 218 11.90 -8.64 1.16
CA ALA A 218 11.68 -10.08 1.05
C ALA A 218 11.14 -10.38 -0.34
N ALA A 219 12.04 -10.73 -1.27
CA ALA A 219 11.66 -11.17 -2.60
C ALA A 219 11.30 -12.66 -2.58
N VAL A 220 10.04 -12.95 -2.87
CA VAL A 220 9.48 -14.30 -2.91
C VAL A 220 9.29 -14.74 -4.35
N GLU A 221 9.66 -15.99 -4.61
CA GLU A 221 9.31 -16.69 -5.84
C GLU A 221 8.40 -17.87 -5.49
N VAL A 222 7.32 -18.05 -6.25
CA VAL A 222 6.51 -19.27 -6.25
C VAL A 222 6.68 -19.93 -7.61
N ARG A 223 7.05 -21.22 -7.61
CA ARG A 223 7.24 -22.03 -8.82
C ARG A 223 6.17 -23.10 -8.94
N GLY A 224 5.82 -23.40 -10.17
CA GLY A 224 4.92 -24.49 -10.48
C GLY A 224 5.07 -24.98 -11.91
N ARG A 225 4.13 -25.84 -12.30
CA ARG A 225 3.97 -26.32 -13.67
C ARG A 225 2.52 -26.25 -14.09
N THR A 226 2.29 -25.93 -15.35
CA THR A 226 1.00 -26.15 -15.99
C THR A 226 0.75 -27.64 -16.22
N GLN A 227 -0.50 -28.03 -16.47
CA GLN A 227 -0.89 -29.42 -16.73
C GLN A 227 -0.15 -30.07 -17.92
N ASP A 228 0.28 -29.28 -18.91
CA ASP A 228 1.09 -29.73 -20.06
C ASP A 228 2.60 -29.81 -19.75
N GLY A 229 3.00 -29.49 -18.52
CA GLY A 229 4.37 -29.62 -18.01
C GLY A 229 5.24 -28.38 -18.16
N ALA A 230 4.74 -27.28 -18.72
CA ALA A 230 5.50 -26.03 -18.84
C ALA A 230 5.77 -25.43 -17.46
N ALA A 231 7.02 -25.00 -17.22
CA ALA A 231 7.40 -24.37 -15.97
C ALA A 231 6.85 -22.94 -15.90
N VAL A 232 6.32 -22.58 -14.74
CA VAL A 232 5.81 -21.24 -14.46
C VAL A 232 6.40 -20.73 -13.14
N SER A 233 6.60 -19.42 -13.06
CA SER A 233 7.09 -18.77 -11.85
C SER A 233 6.39 -17.43 -11.67
N ALA A 234 6.12 -17.07 -10.42
CA ALA A 234 5.64 -15.75 -10.03
C ALA A 234 6.61 -15.15 -9.02
N TRP A 235 6.90 -13.87 -9.18
CA TRP A 235 7.76 -13.13 -8.27
C TRP A 235 7.02 -11.94 -7.68
N GLY A 236 7.33 -11.62 -6.44
CA GLY A 236 6.76 -10.50 -5.71
C GLY A 236 7.62 -10.17 -4.50
N ASP A 237 7.57 -8.94 -4.03
CA ASP A 237 8.33 -8.56 -2.86
C ASP A 237 7.67 -7.49 -2.00
N ILE A 238 8.05 -7.48 -0.73
CA ILE A 238 7.61 -6.49 0.27
C ILE A 238 8.77 -6.10 1.17
N ARG A 239 8.62 -4.98 1.89
CA ARG A 239 9.36 -4.72 3.13
C ARG A 239 8.55 -5.31 4.30
N PRO A 240 8.98 -6.44 4.90
CA PRO A 240 8.21 -7.12 5.94
C PRO A 240 8.09 -6.27 7.20
N ARG A 241 6.88 -6.21 7.75
CA ARG A 241 6.52 -5.41 8.92
C ARG A 241 5.24 -5.94 9.53
N ALA A 242 4.94 -5.54 10.75
CA ALA A 242 3.63 -5.81 11.34
C ALA A 242 2.54 -5.21 10.44
N ALA A 243 1.66 -6.07 9.93
CA ALA A 243 0.54 -5.65 9.12
C ALA A 243 -0.49 -4.93 10.02
N PHE A 244 -1.18 -3.95 9.46
CA PHE A 244 -2.20 -3.17 10.16
C PHE A 244 -3.31 -2.79 9.18
N PHE A 245 -4.57 -2.86 9.62
CA PHE A 245 -5.72 -2.45 8.82
C PHE A 245 -6.15 -1.04 9.28
N PRO A 246 -5.69 0.04 8.62
CA PRO A 246 -6.07 1.38 9.02
C PRO A 246 -7.55 1.64 8.72
N ILE A 247 -8.24 2.15 9.72
CA ILE A 247 -9.57 2.76 9.65
C ILE A 247 -9.35 4.20 10.08
N GLY A 248 -9.21 5.10 9.11
CA GLY A 248 -8.73 6.44 9.40
C GLY A 248 -9.57 7.55 8.83
N ALA A 249 -9.29 8.76 9.30
CA ALA A 249 -9.81 9.99 8.72
C ALA A 249 -8.67 11.00 8.59
N ARG A 250 -8.90 12.01 7.76
CA ARG A 250 -8.09 13.22 7.76
C ARG A 250 -8.81 14.36 8.48
N PRO A 251 -8.43 14.64 9.72
CA PRO A 251 -8.89 15.82 10.44
C PRO A 251 -8.20 17.12 9.99
N ASP A 252 -8.80 18.27 10.28
CA ASP A 252 -8.05 19.54 10.35
C ASP A 252 -7.19 19.53 11.64
N PRO A 253 -5.85 19.63 11.54
CA PRO A 253 -4.98 19.68 12.72
C PRO A 253 -5.30 20.82 13.69
N ALA A 254 -5.85 21.94 13.23
CA ALA A 254 -6.22 23.07 14.08
C ALA A 254 -7.40 22.76 15.00
N GLU A 255 -8.21 21.76 14.65
CA GLU A 255 -9.41 21.35 15.38
C GLU A 255 -9.18 20.08 16.21
N LEU A 256 -7.97 19.51 16.15
CA LEU A 256 -7.61 18.32 16.91
C LEU A 256 -7.16 18.66 18.32
N GLY A 257 -8.11 18.63 19.25
CA GLY A 257 -7.87 18.52 20.68
C GLY A 257 -8.11 17.11 21.23
N GLU A 258 -7.92 16.96 22.55
CA GLU A 258 -8.15 15.69 23.27
C GLU A 258 -9.56 15.14 23.05
N GLU A 259 -10.57 16.01 23.09
CA GLU A 259 -11.97 15.62 22.86
C GLU A 259 -12.20 15.13 21.42
N ALA A 260 -11.57 15.76 20.43
CA ALA A 260 -11.71 15.36 19.03
C ALA A 260 -11.05 14.00 18.76
N LEU A 261 -9.87 13.74 19.32
CA LEU A 261 -9.22 12.43 19.24
C LEU A 261 -10.04 11.35 19.92
N ARG A 262 -10.58 11.64 21.11
CA ARG A 262 -11.49 10.73 21.82
C ARG A 262 -12.77 10.47 21.02
N ALA A 263 -13.33 11.47 20.36
CA ALA A 263 -14.51 11.32 19.51
C ALA A 263 -14.23 10.45 18.29
N LEU A 264 -13.07 10.63 17.63
CA LEU A 264 -12.60 9.76 16.55
C LEU A 264 -12.46 8.31 17.03
N ARG A 265 -11.73 8.08 18.13
CA ARG A 265 -11.57 6.74 18.70
C ARG A 265 -12.91 6.10 19.08
N GLY A 266 -13.79 6.88 19.71
CA GLY A 266 -15.15 6.44 20.06
C GLY A 266 -16.01 6.07 18.85
N GLN A 267 -15.62 6.51 17.66
CA GLN A 267 -16.26 6.17 16.38
C GLN A 267 -15.49 5.08 15.62
N GLY A 268 -14.65 4.31 16.31
CA GLY A 268 -13.94 3.15 15.75
C GLY A 268 -12.78 3.50 14.84
N PHE A 269 -12.37 4.77 14.78
CA PHE A 269 -11.13 5.14 14.08
C PHE A 269 -9.92 4.63 14.86
N ASN A 270 -8.95 4.11 14.14
CA ASN A 270 -7.66 3.66 14.69
C ASN A 270 -6.46 4.41 14.07
N THR A 271 -6.72 5.27 13.07
CA THR A 271 -5.69 6.02 12.34
C THR A 271 -6.12 7.46 12.08
N VAL A 272 -5.20 8.40 12.18
CA VAL A 272 -5.40 9.80 11.74
C VAL A 272 -4.31 10.20 10.75
N ILE A 273 -4.70 10.95 9.72
CA ILE A 273 -3.76 11.50 8.74
C ILE A 273 -3.45 12.94 9.12
N VAL A 274 -2.21 13.21 9.54
CA VAL A 274 -1.80 14.51 10.11
C VAL A 274 -0.39 14.91 9.68
N PRO A 275 -0.07 16.22 9.64
CA PRO A 275 1.32 16.67 9.45
C PRO A 275 2.24 16.15 10.56
N LEU A 276 3.44 15.73 10.18
CA LEU A 276 4.51 15.41 11.13
C LEU A 276 5.08 16.74 11.68
N PRO A 277 5.12 16.95 13.00
CA PRO A 277 5.63 18.20 13.59
C PRO A 277 7.16 18.30 13.51
N GLU A 278 7.72 19.47 13.79
CA GLU A 278 9.18 19.69 13.78
C GLU A 278 9.94 18.87 14.83
N ALA A 279 9.32 18.67 15.99
CA ALA A 279 9.95 18.06 17.15
C ALA A 279 8.97 17.13 17.85
N GLN A 280 9.49 16.06 18.47
CA GLN A 280 8.67 15.09 19.21
C GLN A 280 7.91 15.71 20.38
N GLY A 281 8.38 16.83 20.92
CA GLY A 281 7.75 17.54 22.04
C GLY A 281 6.60 18.45 21.64
N ASP A 282 6.12 18.37 20.39
CA ASP A 282 4.91 19.07 19.98
C ASP A 282 3.71 18.65 20.85
N PRO A 283 2.90 19.60 21.37
CA PRO A 283 1.80 19.28 22.28
C PRO A 283 0.75 18.35 21.66
N PHE A 284 0.41 18.55 20.39
CA PHE A 284 -0.56 17.69 19.70
C PHE A 284 0.03 16.29 19.48
N TRP A 285 1.29 16.20 19.11
CA TRP A 285 1.94 14.89 18.94
C TRP A 285 2.07 14.11 20.24
N THR A 286 2.37 14.81 21.33
CA THR A 286 2.40 14.21 22.68
C THR A 286 1.02 13.66 23.04
N LEU A 287 -0.04 14.44 22.80
CA LEU A 287 -1.42 14.00 22.99
C LEU A 287 -1.77 12.78 22.14
N LEU A 288 -1.38 12.76 20.86
CA LEU A 288 -1.62 11.61 19.97
C LEU A 288 -0.89 10.35 20.43
N ARG A 289 0.35 10.50 20.94
CA ARG A 289 1.11 9.38 21.51
C ARG A 289 0.50 8.81 22.78
N ASP A 290 -0.13 9.67 23.58
CA ASP A 290 -0.77 9.28 24.83
C ASP A 290 -2.18 8.68 24.61
N GLU A 291 -2.81 8.92 23.46
CA GLU A 291 -4.11 8.35 23.11
C GLU A 291 -3.97 6.90 22.60
N GLU A 292 -4.16 5.94 23.50
CA GLU A 292 -4.13 4.52 23.16
C GLU A 292 -5.16 4.15 22.07
N GLY A 293 -4.71 3.40 21.06
CA GLY A 293 -5.56 2.87 20.00
C GLY A 293 -5.63 3.75 18.74
N LEU A 294 -5.04 4.94 18.73
CA LEU A 294 -4.84 5.75 17.53
C LEU A 294 -3.37 5.72 17.07
N ARG A 295 -3.16 5.75 15.75
CA ARG A 295 -1.85 5.93 15.12
C ARG A 295 -1.89 7.00 14.05
N ALA A 296 -0.74 7.57 13.72
CA ALA A 296 -0.58 8.54 12.66
C ALA A 296 -0.18 7.88 11.33
N ALA A 297 -0.89 8.17 10.25
CA ALA A 297 -0.25 8.24 8.95
C ALA A 297 0.25 9.69 8.78
N ALA A 298 1.52 9.91 9.11
CA ALA A 298 2.11 11.22 9.28
C ALA A 298 2.62 11.78 7.94
N ILE A 299 2.33 13.04 7.62
CA ILE A 299 2.78 13.72 6.41
C ILE A 299 4.07 14.49 6.75
N PRO A 300 5.27 14.03 6.32
CA PRO A 300 6.51 14.74 6.60
C PRO A 300 6.58 16.08 5.86
N ARG A 301 7.51 16.94 6.29
CA ARG A 301 7.79 18.18 5.58
C ARG A 301 8.29 17.90 4.17
N TYR A 302 7.94 18.82 3.28
CA TYR A 302 8.39 18.79 1.91
C TYR A 302 9.17 20.06 1.55
N PRO A 303 10.34 19.94 0.88
CA PRO A 303 11.09 18.70 0.61
C PRO A 303 11.44 17.94 1.88
N ALA A 304 11.72 16.63 1.75
CA ALA A 304 12.01 15.76 2.88
C ALA A 304 13.12 16.34 3.78
N ASP A 305 12.83 16.52 5.07
CA ASP A 305 13.78 17.00 6.07
C ASP A 305 14.45 15.81 6.79
N PRO A 306 15.75 15.53 6.54
CA PRO A 306 16.43 14.40 7.15
C PRO A 306 16.49 14.47 8.68
N ALA A 307 16.54 15.68 9.26
CA ALA A 307 16.59 15.84 10.71
C ALA A 307 15.23 15.51 11.34
N GLN A 308 14.13 15.95 10.70
CA GLN A 308 12.78 15.55 11.10
C GLN A 308 12.61 14.05 10.99
N LEU A 309 12.94 13.44 9.85
CA LEU A 309 12.78 11.99 9.66
C LEU A 309 13.61 11.17 10.66
N ALA A 310 14.86 11.58 10.92
CA ALA A 310 15.71 10.93 11.92
C ALA A 310 15.14 11.07 13.33
N ALA A 311 14.54 12.21 13.66
CA ALA A 311 13.90 12.41 14.96
C ALA A 311 12.71 11.46 15.16
N PHE A 312 11.98 11.08 14.12
CA PHE A 312 10.78 10.23 14.23
C PHE A 312 10.98 8.78 13.74
N ALA A 313 12.22 8.39 13.45
CA ALA A 313 12.52 7.13 12.75
C ALA A 313 11.96 5.87 13.43
N ASP A 314 11.87 5.89 14.77
CA ASP A 314 11.41 4.78 15.60
C ASP A 314 10.14 5.12 16.43
N ASP A 315 9.44 6.22 16.11
CA ASP A 315 8.26 6.64 16.89
C ASP A 315 7.09 5.64 16.71
N PRO A 316 6.62 4.95 17.77
CA PRO A 316 5.59 3.92 17.67
C PRO A 316 4.18 4.47 17.37
N ALA A 317 3.95 5.78 17.53
CA ALA A 317 2.70 6.40 17.12
C ALA A 317 2.58 6.50 15.60
N ILE A 318 3.69 6.40 14.85
CA ILE A 318 3.66 6.41 13.39
C ILE A 318 3.32 5.02 12.87
N LEU A 319 2.22 4.93 12.15
CA LEU A 319 1.87 3.78 11.32
C LEU A 319 2.58 3.88 9.97
N ALA A 320 2.52 5.05 9.34
CA ALA A 320 3.06 5.28 8.01
C ALA A 320 3.53 6.72 7.82
N LEU A 321 4.49 6.93 6.92
CA LEU A 321 4.85 8.23 6.35
C LEU A 321 4.12 8.41 5.01
N VAL A 322 3.36 9.49 4.89
CA VAL A 322 2.54 9.78 3.72
C VAL A 322 3.36 10.54 2.67
N VAL A 323 3.40 10.00 1.46
CA VAL A 323 3.86 10.67 0.25
C VAL A 323 2.63 11.27 -0.43
N GLU A 324 2.45 12.58 -0.29
CA GLU A 324 1.30 13.30 -0.83
C GLU A 324 1.52 13.60 -2.32
N ALA A 325 0.79 12.94 -3.22
CA ALA A 325 1.02 13.05 -4.66
C ALA A 325 0.44 14.33 -5.29
N LEU A 326 -0.59 14.92 -4.68
CA LEU A 326 -1.40 15.96 -5.31
C LEU A 326 -0.57 17.19 -5.71
N GLY A 327 -0.55 17.51 -7.00
CA GLY A 327 0.14 18.69 -7.54
C GLY A 327 1.66 18.60 -7.61
N ARG A 328 2.26 17.42 -7.35
CA ARG A 328 3.72 17.24 -7.34
C ARG A 328 4.23 16.45 -8.56
N PRO A 329 5.40 16.78 -9.12
CA PRO A 329 6.03 15.98 -10.17
C PRO A 329 6.44 14.58 -9.69
N ALA A 330 6.43 13.58 -10.58
CA ALA A 330 6.81 12.21 -10.25
C ALA A 330 8.24 12.09 -9.67
N ALA A 331 9.21 12.81 -10.24
CA ALA A 331 10.61 12.78 -9.77
C ALA A 331 10.76 13.31 -8.32
N GLU A 332 9.93 14.27 -7.95
CA GLU A 332 9.86 14.84 -6.60
C GLU A 332 9.31 13.84 -5.59
N LEU A 333 8.25 13.12 -5.97
CA LEU A 333 7.65 12.04 -5.17
C LEU A 333 8.63 10.87 -4.98
N GLU A 334 9.33 10.48 -6.05
CA GLU A 334 10.35 9.43 -5.97
C GLU A 334 11.49 9.82 -5.02
N ALA A 335 11.95 11.08 -5.05
CA ALA A 335 12.99 11.57 -4.17
C ALA A 335 12.55 11.59 -2.70
N ALA A 336 11.32 12.04 -2.42
CA ALA A 336 10.75 12.02 -1.07
C ALA A 336 10.62 10.59 -0.53
N GLU A 337 10.03 9.70 -1.33
CA GLU A 337 9.86 8.30 -0.97
C GLU A 337 11.19 7.60 -0.68
N ARG A 338 12.20 7.85 -1.51
CA ARG A 338 13.55 7.34 -1.29
C ARG A 338 14.15 7.84 0.03
N ALA A 339 13.98 9.12 0.33
CA ALA A 339 14.45 9.69 1.59
C ALA A 339 13.75 9.04 2.80
N TYR A 340 12.45 8.80 2.71
CA TYR A 340 11.66 8.16 3.79
C TYR A 340 12.13 6.73 4.04
N GLN A 341 12.27 5.91 2.98
CA GLN A 341 12.73 4.53 3.12
C GLN A 341 14.16 4.41 3.66
N GLN A 342 15.02 5.40 3.41
CA GLN A 342 16.39 5.44 3.93
C GLN A 342 16.46 5.88 5.39
N ALA A 343 15.53 6.70 5.83
CA ALA A 343 15.54 7.29 7.18
C ALA A 343 14.82 6.42 8.22
N THR A 344 13.86 5.58 7.83
CA THR A 344 13.01 4.84 8.78
C THR A 344 12.51 3.49 8.26
N ALA A 345 12.17 2.61 9.20
CA ALA A 345 11.46 1.36 8.95
C ALA A 345 9.94 1.52 8.81
N HIS A 346 9.39 2.73 9.06
CA HIS A 346 7.97 3.02 8.90
C HIS A 346 7.47 2.69 7.49
N LEU A 347 6.18 2.37 7.41
CA LEU A 347 5.52 2.14 6.12
C LEU A 347 5.50 3.45 5.36
N THR A 348 5.72 3.40 4.05
CA THR A 348 5.43 4.55 3.20
C THR A 348 4.10 4.34 2.50
N TYR A 349 3.24 5.34 2.57
CA TYR A 349 1.91 5.33 1.99
C TYR A 349 1.82 6.43 0.94
N LEU A 350 1.51 6.08 -0.30
CA LEU A 350 1.30 7.05 -1.37
C LEU A 350 -0.18 7.32 -1.55
N ASP A 351 -0.59 8.57 -1.34
CA ASP A 351 -1.98 8.99 -1.54
C ASP A 351 -2.18 9.62 -2.92
N LEU A 352 -2.88 8.90 -3.82
CA LEU A 352 -3.18 9.36 -5.16
C LEU A 352 -4.54 10.06 -5.20
N GLY A 353 -4.55 11.33 -5.61
CA GLY A 353 -5.79 12.06 -5.89
C GLY A 353 -6.42 11.76 -7.26
N ALA A 354 -5.83 10.85 -8.05
CA ALA A 354 -6.18 10.63 -9.45
C ALA A 354 -5.85 9.20 -9.90
N ALA A 355 -6.81 8.52 -10.53
CA ALA A 355 -6.60 7.16 -11.04
C ALA A 355 -5.54 7.14 -12.16
N GLU A 356 -5.46 8.20 -12.97
CA GLU A 356 -4.51 8.31 -14.09
C GLU A 356 -3.05 8.31 -13.65
N LEU A 357 -2.76 8.68 -12.41
CA LEU A 357 -1.41 8.68 -11.85
C LEU A 357 -0.98 7.30 -11.32
N SER A 358 -1.92 6.36 -11.17
CA SER A 358 -1.66 5.08 -10.51
C SER A 358 -0.61 4.26 -11.26
N ALA A 359 -0.66 4.23 -12.60
CA ALA A 359 0.28 3.43 -13.38
C ALA A 359 1.74 3.87 -13.19
N ASP A 360 1.96 5.15 -12.97
CA ASP A 360 3.30 5.72 -12.87
C ASP A 360 3.81 5.79 -11.42
N LEU A 361 2.91 5.87 -10.43
CA LEU A 361 3.30 6.18 -9.06
C LEU A 361 2.94 5.11 -8.03
N ALA A 362 1.87 4.32 -8.24
CA ALA A 362 1.43 3.33 -7.25
C ALA A 362 2.54 2.36 -6.77
N PRO A 363 3.49 1.90 -7.62
CA PRO A 363 4.57 1.02 -7.19
C PRO A 363 5.66 1.68 -6.33
N LEU A 364 5.61 2.99 -6.09
CA LEU A 364 6.68 3.71 -5.37
C LEU A 364 6.66 3.42 -3.87
N ALA A 365 5.49 3.40 -3.24
CA ALA A 365 5.35 3.24 -1.81
C ALA A 365 5.10 1.77 -1.41
N ASP A 366 5.20 1.45 -0.11
CA ASP A 366 4.83 0.11 0.36
C ASP A 366 3.32 -0.13 0.27
N ALA A 367 2.54 0.92 0.51
CA ALA A 367 1.10 0.92 0.30
C ALA A 367 0.73 2.06 -0.66
N ALA A 368 -0.16 1.77 -1.59
CA ALA A 368 -0.73 2.78 -2.48
C ALA A 368 -2.18 3.05 -2.11
N GLY A 369 -2.62 4.29 -2.28
CA GLY A 369 -4.01 4.66 -2.08
C GLY A 369 -4.54 5.51 -3.19
N LEU A 370 -5.86 5.49 -3.32
CA LEU A 370 -6.59 6.25 -4.32
C LEU A 370 -7.81 6.88 -3.67
N ALA A 371 -7.93 8.19 -3.84
CA ALA A 371 -9.14 8.93 -3.55
C ALA A 371 -10.09 8.87 -4.75
N ARG A 372 -10.98 7.88 -4.75
CA ARG A 372 -12.06 7.76 -5.74
C ARG A 372 -13.42 7.72 -5.06
N TYR A 373 -14.26 8.67 -5.44
CA TYR A 373 -15.58 8.87 -4.90
C TYR A 373 -16.60 8.89 -6.04
N ALA A 374 -17.76 8.29 -5.83
CA ALA A 374 -18.80 8.19 -6.85
C ALA A 374 -19.87 9.29 -6.76
N ILE A 375 -19.91 10.10 -5.70
CA ILE A 375 -21.06 10.97 -5.41
C ILE A 375 -20.62 12.44 -5.34
N ASP A 376 -20.87 13.17 -6.42
CA ASP A 376 -20.67 14.62 -6.56
C ASP A 376 -19.31 15.16 -6.10
N ALA A 377 -18.31 14.28 -6.04
CA ALA A 377 -16.99 14.61 -5.54
C ALA A 377 -16.12 15.25 -6.63
N PRO A 378 -15.23 16.18 -6.26
CA PRO A 378 -14.27 16.75 -7.19
C PRO A 378 -13.20 15.73 -7.55
N GLY A 379 -13.07 15.44 -8.84
CA GLY A 379 -11.89 14.79 -9.41
C GLY A 379 -10.94 15.80 -10.07
N PRO A 380 -9.71 15.38 -10.40
CA PRO A 380 -8.66 16.25 -10.93
C PRO A 380 -8.99 16.89 -12.29
N ARG A 381 -9.93 16.31 -13.04
CA ARG A 381 -10.38 16.82 -14.34
C ARG A 381 -11.88 17.10 -14.39
N TRP A 382 -12.66 16.31 -13.64
CA TRP A 382 -14.11 16.32 -13.67
C TRP A 382 -14.61 16.10 -12.25
N ALA A 383 -15.69 16.78 -11.88
CA ALA A 383 -16.45 16.51 -10.68
C ALA A 383 -17.80 15.92 -11.10
N GLY A 384 -18.38 15.05 -10.27
CA GLY A 384 -19.61 14.40 -10.70
C GLY A 384 -20.11 13.27 -9.83
N SER A 385 -21.34 12.87 -10.15
CA SER A 385 -21.85 11.54 -9.78
C SER A 385 -21.46 10.55 -10.87
N HIS A 386 -21.10 9.34 -10.47
CA HIS A 386 -20.58 8.25 -11.30
C HIS A 386 -21.18 6.89 -10.92
N ALA A 387 -21.09 5.89 -11.78
CA ALA A 387 -21.52 4.54 -11.40
C ALA A 387 -20.71 4.08 -10.18
N LEU A 388 -21.38 3.50 -9.17
CA LEU A 388 -20.72 3.00 -7.96
C LEU A 388 -19.61 2.00 -8.29
N GLU A 389 -19.80 1.19 -9.32
CA GLU A 389 -18.84 0.20 -9.83
C GLU A 389 -17.49 0.81 -10.24
N GLU A 390 -17.41 2.11 -10.47
CA GLU A 390 -16.15 2.79 -10.77
C GLU A 390 -15.17 2.72 -9.59
N VAL A 391 -15.66 2.86 -8.34
CA VAL A 391 -14.77 2.77 -7.15
C VAL A 391 -14.19 1.35 -7.00
N TYR A 392 -14.96 0.32 -7.38
CA TYR A 392 -14.49 -1.06 -7.40
C TYR A 392 -13.43 -1.27 -8.49
N THR A 393 -13.72 -0.80 -9.71
CA THR A 393 -12.84 -0.99 -10.87
C THR A 393 -11.51 -0.27 -10.67
N ASP A 394 -11.53 0.96 -10.17
CA ASP A 394 -10.33 1.74 -9.90
C ASP A 394 -9.51 1.13 -8.75
N THR A 395 -10.15 0.56 -7.73
CA THR A 395 -9.45 -0.15 -6.65
C THR A 395 -8.79 -1.43 -7.16
N LEU A 396 -9.43 -2.18 -8.06
CA LEU A 396 -8.82 -3.34 -8.70
C LEU A 396 -7.60 -2.96 -9.54
N ALA A 397 -7.72 -1.89 -10.34
CA ALA A 397 -6.62 -1.38 -11.15
C ALA A 397 -5.45 -0.92 -10.26
N LEU A 398 -5.73 -0.19 -9.17
CA LEU A 398 -4.71 0.19 -8.20
C LEU A 398 -4.01 -1.03 -7.60
N ARG A 399 -4.76 -2.07 -7.21
CA ARG A 399 -4.19 -3.31 -6.66
C ARG A 399 -3.33 -4.05 -7.67
N ALA A 400 -3.73 -4.11 -8.95
CA ALA A 400 -2.93 -4.72 -10.01
C ALA A 400 -1.58 -4.01 -10.22
N LEU A 401 -1.54 -2.69 -9.99
CA LEU A 401 -0.34 -1.87 -10.12
C LEU A 401 0.54 -1.88 -8.85
N ALA A 402 -0.07 -1.79 -7.68
CA ALA A 402 0.60 -1.72 -6.39
C ALA A 402 0.99 -3.09 -5.80
N GLY A 403 0.36 -4.17 -6.29
CA GLY A 403 0.61 -5.53 -5.83
C GLY A 403 2.09 -5.90 -5.94
N PRO A 404 2.62 -6.76 -5.05
CA PRO A 404 1.88 -7.54 -4.05
C PRO A 404 1.66 -6.80 -2.72
N GLY A 405 1.97 -5.50 -2.62
CA GLY A 405 1.74 -4.70 -1.42
C GLY A 405 0.25 -4.40 -1.16
N PRO A 406 -0.11 -3.95 0.05
CA PRO A 406 -1.48 -3.54 0.37
C PRO A 406 -1.88 -2.27 -0.38
N VAL A 407 -3.19 -2.11 -0.59
CA VAL A 407 -3.78 -0.82 -1.01
C VAL A 407 -4.70 -0.29 0.08
N TRP A 408 -4.64 1.02 0.34
CA TRP A 408 -5.51 1.71 1.31
C TRP A 408 -6.35 2.73 0.56
N THR A 409 -7.67 2.60 0.56
CA THR A 409 -8.55 3.43 -0.27
C THR A 409 -9.16 4.56 0.54
N TRP A 410 -9.60 5.61 -0.14
CA TRP A 410 -10.48 6.58 0.50
C TRP A 410 -11.94 6.35 0.11
N ALA A 411 -12.79 6.24 1.12
CA ALA A 411 -14.23 6.26 0.99
C ALA A 411 -14.77 7.67 1.27
N GLN A 412 -15.84 8.03 0.59
CA GLN A 412 -16.51 9.31 0.82
C GLN A 412 -17.22 9.29 2.18
N GLY A 413 -16.96 10.29 3.01
CA GLY A 413 -17.52 10.46 4.35
C GLY A 413 -18.24 11.80 4.51
N LEU A 414 -17.86 12.58 5.53
CA LEU A 414 -18.58 13.79 5.95
C LEU A 414 -18.25 15.06 5.15
N GLY A 415 -17.35 15.00 4.18
CA GLY A 415 -16.93 16.21 3.48
C GLY A 415 -16.17 15.99 2.18
N LEU A 416 -16.35 16.95 1.28
CA LEU A 416 -15.65 17.07 0.00
C LEU A 416 -15.06 18.47 -0.12
N ALA A 417 -14.30 18.93 0.87
CA ALA A 417 -13.51 20.13 0.69
C ALA A 417 -12.19 19.76 0.00
N PRO A 418 -11.70 20.52 -1.00
CA PRO A 418 -10.32 20.42 -1.44
C PRO A 418 -9.39 20.53 -0.24
N TRP A 419 -8.21 19.94 -0.35
CA TRP A 419 -7.21 19.90 0.72
C TRP A 419 -6.93 21.34 1.19
N GLY A 420 -7.34 21.69 2.42
CA GLY A 420 -7.15 23.03 3.01
C GLY A 420 -8.14 24.12 2.58
N ALA A 421 -9.26 23.79 1.93
CA ALA A 421 -10.31 24.75 1.59
C ALA A 421 -11.27 25.01 2.76
N ALA A 422 -11.99 26.14 2.72
CA ALA A 422 -12.95 26.50 3.76
C ALA A 422 -14.19 25.59 3.71
N GLU A 423 -14.91 25.44 4.82
CA GLU A 423 -16.14 24.65 4.90
C GLU A 423 -17.23 25.14 3.93
N ALA A 424 -17.23 26.44 3.59
CA ALA A 424 -18.11 27.00 2.56
C ALA A 424 -17.81 26.50 1.14
N ASP A 425 -16.65 25.86 0.94
CA ASP A 425 -16.20 25.26 -0.31
C ASP A 425 -16.43 23.75 -0.35
N THR A 426 -17.26 23.18 0.54
CA THR A 426 -17.66 21.76 0.45
C THR A 426 -18.47 21.54 -0.83
N TRP A 427 -17.98 20.65 -1.70
CA TRP A 427 -18.59 20.37 -2.99
C TRP A 427 -19.71 19.34 -2.85
N GLY A 428 -20.78 19.52 -3.64
CA GLY A 428 -21.82 18.51 -3.81
C GLY A 428 -22.68 18.26 -2.57
N ARG A 429 -23.40 17.13 -2.58
CA ARG A 429 -24.13 16.62 -1.40
C ARG A 429 -23.31 15.58 -0.65
N LEU A 430 -23.67 15.38 0.61
CA LEU A 430 -23.20 14.23 1.37
C LEU A 430 -23.82 12.92 0.84
N PRO A 431 -23.10 11.78 0.94
CA PRO A 431 -23.68 10.49 0.65
C PRO A 431 -24.79 10.16 1.64
N THR A 432 -25.79 9.43 1.17
CA THR A 432 -26.73 8.72 2.04
C THR A 432 -26.03 7.54 2.71
N ALA A 433 -26.60 6.99 3.78
CA ALA A 433 -26.05 5.81 4.46
C ALA A 433 -25.90 4.60 3.52
N ALA A 434 -26.89 4.34 2.65
CA ALA A 434 -26.85 3.25 1.68
C ALA A 434 -25.72 3.41 0.65
N GLU A 435 -25.55 4.62 0.13
CA GLU A 435 -24.46 4.96 -0.79
C GLU A 435 -23.07 4.85 -0.14
N LEU A 436 -22.95 5.25 1.12
CA LEU A 436 -21.73 5.13 1.89
C LEU A 436 -21.34 3.66 2.07
N ARG A 437 -22.29 2.81 2.50
CA ARG A 437 -22.07 1.36 2.64
C ARG A 437 -21.69 0.71 1.32
N ALA A 438 -22.40 1.01 0.25
CA ALA A 438 -22.12 0.43 -1.06
C ALA A 438 -20.71 0.76 -1.54
N GLN A 439 -20.27 2.02 -1.47
CA GLN A 439 -18.91 2.41 -1.88
C GLN A 439 -17.83 1.74 -1.01
N LEU A 440 -18.02 1.74 0.32
CA LEU A 440 -17.10 1.09 1.25
C LEU A 440 -16.90 -0.38 0.87
N TRP A 441 -18.00 -1.14 0.78
CA TRP A 441 -17.94 -2.57 0.59
C TRP A 441 -17.52 -2.96 -0.83
N LEU A 442 -17.71 -2.08 -1.84
CA LEU A 442 -17.08 -2.22 -3.15
C LEU A 442 -15.55 -2.14 -3.06
N GLN A 443 -15.01 -1.13 -2.37
CA GLN A 443 -13.55 -1.01 -2.22
C GLN A 443 -12.96 -2.20 -1.43
N VAL A 444 -13.62 -2.63 -0.35
CA VAL A 444 -13.21 -3.81 0.42
C VAL A 444 -13.27 -5.07 -0.44
N ALA A 445 -14.35 -5.29 -1.20
CA ALA A 445 -14.48 -6.43 -2.12
C ALA A 445 -13.38 -6.47 -3.19
N ALA A 446 -12.87 -5.31 -3.61
CA ALA A 446 -11.74 -5.20 -4.54
C ALA A 446 -10.38 -5.54 -3.89
N GLY A 447 -10.34 -5.70 -2.56
CA GLY A 447 -9.16 -6.12 -1.81
C GLY A 447 -8.46 -5.01 -1.02
N ALA A 448 -9.14 -3.90 -0.74
CA ALA A 448 -8.60 -2.86 0.13
C ALA A 448 -8.17 -3.43 1.50
N LYS A 449 -6.98 -3.05 1.96
CA LYS A 449 -6.36 -3.46 3.23
C LYS A 449 -6.37 -2.34 4.28
N GLY A 450 -7.18 -1.32 4.03
CA GLY A 450 -7.32 -0.13 4.84
C GLY A 450 -8.28 0.86 4.16
N VAL A 451 -9.00 1.63 4.97
CA VAL A 451 -9.99 2.60 4.50
C VAL A 451 -9.81 3.91 5.24
N PHE A 452 -9.77 5.00 4.48
CA PHE A 452 -9.78 6.36 4.99
C PHE A 452 -11.08 7.07 4.62
N TRP A 453 -11.66 7.82 5.54
CA TRP A 453 -12.87 8.61 5.32
C TRP A 453 -12.53 10.06 5.01
N SER A 454 -13.05 10.58 3.89
CA SER A 454 -12.93 12.00 3.53
C SER A 454 -14.17 12.80 3.93
N ALA A 455 -14.08 13.91 4.65
CA ALA A 455 -13.05 14.37 5.59
C ALA A 455 -13.69 14.47 6.99
N TYR A 456 -12.92 14.76 8.04
CA TYR A 456 -13.46 14.93 9.40
C TYR A 456 -13.21 16.35 9.93
N SER A 457 -14.26 16.95 10.49
CA SER A 457 -14.19 18.04 11.47
C SER A 457 -15.30 17.85 12.50
N PRO A 458 -15.15 18.37 13.74
CA PRO A 458 -16.24 18.38 14.71
C PRO A 458 -17.49 19.11 14.18
N ALA A 459 -17.32 20.18 13.40
CA ALA A 459 -18.42 20.92 12.78
C ALA A 459 -19.20 20.07 11.78
N LEU A 460 -18.52 19.38 10.86
CA LEU A 460 -19.16 18.50 9.88
C LEU A 460 -19.85 17.31 10.55
N ALA A 461 -19.22 16.73 11.57
CA ALA A 461 -19.81 15.64 12.35
C ALA A 461 -21.09 16.09 13.08
N ALA A 462 -21.10 17.31 13.62
CA ALA A 462 -22.28 17.90 14.26
C ALA A 462 -23.38 18.28 13.24
N ALA A 463 -22.99 18.67 12.03
CA ALA A 463 -23.93 19.02 10.95
C ALA A 463 -24.59 17.78 10.31
N ALA A 464 -23.92 16.63 10.31
CA ALA A 464 -24.41 15.38 9.73
C ALA A 464 -24.34 14.20 10.73
N PRO A 465 -25.04 14.27 11.86
CA PRO A 465 -24.89 13.30 12.96
C PRO A 465 -25.31 11.88 12.57
N GLU A 466 -26.32 11.74 11.70
CA GLU A 466 -26.76 10.43 11.22
C GLU A 466 -25.72 9.74 10.34
N LEU A 467 -25.07 10.51 9.46
CA LEU A 467 -23.99 10.00 8.61
C LEU A 467 -22.73 9.69 9.44
N TRP A 468 -22.44 10.53 10.44
CA TRP A 468 -21.35 10.27 11.38
C TRP A 468 -21.58 8.99 12.19
N ALA A 469 -22.81 8.76 12.65
CA ALA A 469 -23.18 7.52 13.30
C ALA A 469 -23.08 6.31 12.36
N GLU A 470 -23.44 6.46 11.07
CA GLU A 470 -23.25 5.40 10.07
C GLU A 470 -21.77 5.07 9.85
N ILE A 471 -20.90 6.07 9.75
CA ILE A 471 -19.45 5.85 9.65
C ILE A 471 -18.95 5.05 10.86
N GLY A 472 -19.36 5.44 12.08
CA GLY A 472 -19.01 4.72 13.30
C GLY A 472 -19.47 3.26 13.29
N ARG A 473 -20.71 3.02 12.85
CA ARG A 473 -21.26 1.67 12.66
C ARG A 473 -20.41 0.83 11.70
N GLN A 474 -20.04 1.38 10.55
CA GLN A 474 -19.22 0.68 9.58
C GLN A 474 -17.78 0.46 10.07
N ASN A 475 -17.22 1.42 10.81
CA ASN A 475 -15.92 1.27 11.45
C ASN A 475 -15.91 0.12 12.47
N GLY A 476 -17.00 -0.06 13.24
CA GLY A 476 -17.17 -1.21 14.13
C GLY A 476 -17.11 -2.55 13.38
N VAL A 477 -17.81 -2.65 12.23
CA VAL A 477 -17.76 -3.85 11.37
C VAL A 477 -16.36 -4.06 10.80
N LEU A 478 -15.70 -3.02 10.28
CA LEU A 478 -14.33 -3.09 9.78
C LEU A 478 -13.35 -3.50 10.87
N ALA A 479 -13.50 -3.01 12.10
CA ALA A 479 -12.63 -3.37 13.22
C ALA A 479 -12.79 -4.84 13.61
N ALA A 480 -14.05 -5.34 13.65
CA ALA A 480 -14.33 -6.74 13.96
C ALA A 480 -13.76 -7.71 12.91
N LEU A 481 -13.80 -7.31 11.63
CA LEU A 481 -13.34 -8.12 10.49
C LEU A 481 -11.90 -7.80 10.04
N GLY A 482 -11.26 -6.78 10.60
CA GLY A 482 -10.05 -6.18 10.05
C GLY A 482 -8.90 -7.17 9.89
N GLU A 483 -8.73 -8.08 10.85
CA GLU A 483 -7.73 -9.15 10.78
C GLU A 483 -8.01 -10.13 9.61
N LEU A 484 -9.27 -10.53 9.42
CA LEU A 484 -9.67 -11.43 8.34
C LEU A 484 -9.48 -10.77 6.95
N LEU A 485 -9.79 -9.48 6.86
CA LEU A 485 -9.60 -8.68 5.64
C LEU A 485 -8.12 -8.43 5.35
N LEU A 486 -7.33 -8.12 6.37
CA LEU A 486 -5.90 -7.84 6.29
C LEU A 486 -5.12 -9.07 5.80
N TYR A 487 -5.40 -10.24 6.38
CA TYR A 487 -4.71 -11.49 6.05
C TYR A 487 -5.47 -12.37 5.05
N GLY A 488 -6.41 -11.78 4.29
CA GLY A 488 -7.12 -12.45 3.22
C GLY A 488 -6.78 -11.89 1.83
N GLU A 489 -7.31 -12.50 0.78
CA GLU A 489 -7.12 -12.08 -0.61
C GLU A 489 -8.41 -12.27 -1.42
N PRO A 490 -8.84 -11.34 -2.30
CA PRO A 490 -9.98 -11.57 -3.16
C PRO A 490 -9.78 -12.77 -4.08
N ALA A 491 -10.64 -13.77 -3.93
CA ALA A 491 -10.76 -14.91 -4.82
C ALA A 491 -11.58 -14.56 -6.07
N ALA A 492 -11.95 -15.58 -6.86
CA ALA A 492 -12.87 -15.43 -7.97
C ALA A 492 -14.22 -14.83 -7.51
N PRO A 493 -14.87 -13.97 -8.32
CA PRO A 493 -16.18 -13.42 -7.98
C PRO A 493 -17.20 -14.52 -7.69
N ALA A 494 -18.05 -14.27 -6.68
CA ALA A 494 -19.19 -15.11 -6.38
C ALA A 494 -20.35 -14.80 -7.34
N TRP A 495 -21.16 -15.81 -7.60
CA TRP A 495 -22.39 -15.66 -8.37
C TRP A 495 -23.54 -15.23 -7.46
N VAL A 496 -24.40 -14.33 -7.94
CA VAL A 496 -25.61 -13.89 -7.22
C VAL A 496 -26.82 -14.12 -8.12
N GLU A 497 -27.76 -14.93 -7.64
CA GLU A 497 -28.97 -15.29 -8.38
C GLU A 497 -29.78 -14.04 -8.75
N GLY A 498 -30.36 -14.01 -9.94
CA GLY A 498 -31.24 -12.92 -10.39
C GLY A 498 -30.54 -11.65 -10.88
N GLY A 499 -29.19 -11.56 -10.78
CA GLY A 499 -28.37 -10.53 -11.41
C GLY A 499 -28.49 -9.09 -10.84
N LYS A 500 -27.43 -8.29 -11.05
CA LYS A 500 -27.17 -6.95 -10.49
C LYS A 500 -26.79 -6.90 -9.00
N ALA A 501 -25.89 -7.77 -8.60
CA ALA A 501 -25.13 -7.58 -7.38
C ALA A 501 -23.69 -8.00 -7.63
N LEU A 502 -22.76 -7.40 -6.89
CA LEU A 502 -21.37 -7.82 -6.85
C LEU A 502 -21.15 -8.60 -5.56
N ALA A 503 -20.55 -9.79 -5.65
CA ALA A 503 -20.10 -10.52 -4.49
C ALA A 503 -18.69 -11.04 -4.76
N ARG A 504 -17.76 -10.84 -3.82
CA ARG A 504 -16.39 -11.31 -3.98
C ARG A 504 -15.80 -11.80 -2.65
N PRO A 505 -15.51 -13.10 -2.50
CA PRO A 505 -14.88 -13.62 -1.30
C PRO A 505 -13.45 -13.08 -1.15
N ILE A 506 -13.11 -12.68 0.06
CA ILE A 506 -11.75 -12.36 0.53
C ILE A 506 -11.34 -13.52 1.43
N VAL A 507 -10.47 -14.39 0.93
CA VAL A 507 -10.15 -15.68 1.56
C VAL A 507 -8.85 -15.61 2.35
N GLY A 508 -8.87 -16.02 3.61
CA GLY A 508 -7.70 -16.09 4.50
C GLY A 508 -7.42 -17.51 5.01
N GLU A 509 -6.61 -17.63 6.06
CA GLU A 509 -6.28 -18.93 6.68
C GLU A 509 -7.51 -19.62 7.29
N ARG A 510 -8.36 -18.86 8.01
CA ARG A 510 -9.46 -19.39 8.84
C ARG A 510 -10.86 -19.10 8.30
N ALA A 511 -11.01 -18.17 7.36
CA ALA A 511 -12.34 -17.72 6.92
C ALA A 511 -12.32 -17.11 5.53
N ALA A 512 -13.51 -16.94 4.97
CA ALA A 512 -13.77 -16.07 3.83
C ALA A 512 -14.76 -14.97 4.25
N VAL A 513 -14.40 -13.70 4.03
CA VAL A 513 -15.32 -12.56 4.15
C VAL A 513 -15.87 -12.26 2.77
N ILE A 514 -17.18 -12.21 2.60
CA ILE A 514 -17.86 -12.05 1.31
C ILE A 514 -18.72 -10.79 1.38
N PRO A 515 -18.17 -9.62 1.03
CA PRO A 515 -18.99 -8.44 0.78
C PRO A 515 -19.89 -8.70 -0.43
N VAL A 516 -21.17 -8.36 -0.29
CA VAL A 516 -22.20 -8.43 -1.31
C VAL A 516 -22.79 -7.03 -1.48
N VAL A 517 -22.71 -6.44 -2.66
CA VAL A 517 -23.22 -5.09 -2.94
C VAL A 517 -24.31 -5.16 -4.01
N ASN A 518 -25.47 -4.56 -3.72
CA ASN A 518 -26.57 -4.39 -4.66
C ASN A 518 -26.19 -3.37 -5.72
N LEU A 519 -26.22 -3.79 -6.98
CA LEU A 519 -25.99 -2.93 -8.14
C LEU A 519 -27.29 -2.65 -8.91
N ASP A 520 -28.46 -3.05 -8.37
CA ASP A 520 -29.76 -2.62 -8.91
C ASP A 520 -30.19 -1.30 -8.29
N TYR A 521 -29.60 -0.21 -8.79
CA TYR A 521 -29.95 1.14 -8.40
C TYR A 521 -30.21 2.01 -9.63
N ALA A 522 -31.02 3.05 -9.46
CA ALA A 522 -31.15 4.13 -10.43
C ALA A 522 -30.31 5.32 -10.00
N TRP A 523 -29.62 5.94 -10.95
CA TRP A 523 -28.83 7.14 -10.71
C TRP A 523 -28.79 8.02 -11.97
N GLU A 524 -28.46 9.29 -11.79
CA GLU A 524 -28.33 10.26 -12.87
C GLU A 524 -26.86 10.66 -13.03
N ARG A 525 -26.29 10.42 -14.21
CA ARG A 525 -24.93 10.87 -14.51
C ARG A 525 -24.87 12.38 -14.58
N ARG A 526 -24.08 12.98 -13.70
CA ARG A 526 -23.74 14.40 -13.72
C ARG A 526 -22.23 14.52 -13.70
N ALA A 527 -21.67 15.21 -14.69
CA ALA A 527 -20.25 15.52 -14.74
C ALA A 527 -20.06 16.95 -15.19
N TRP A 528 -19.19 17.69 -14.51
CA TRP A 528 -18.81 19.06 -14.87
C TRP A 528 -17.31 19.24 -14.80
N ALA A 529 -16.79 20.18 -15.60
CA ALA A 529 -15.36 20.44 -15.66
C ALA A 529 -14.88 21.17 -14.40
N ALA A 530 -13.63 20.93 -14.02
CA ALA A 530 -12.98 21.68 -12.93
C ALA A 530 -13.08 23.20 -13.17
N GLY A 531 -13.46 23.95 -12.13
CA GLY A 531 -13.60 25.41 -12.19
C GLY A 531 -14.95 25.92 -12.75
N GLN A 532 -15.85 25.03 -13.19
CA GLN A 532 -17.24 25.42 -13.44
C GLN A 532 -18.03 25.47 -12.13
N PRO A 533 -19.02 26.39 -11.98
CA PRO A 533 -19.91 26.38 -10.83
C PRO A 533 -20.58 25.02 -10.73
N ALA A 534 -20.61 24.47 -9.52
CA ALA A 534 -21.26 23.19 -9.28
C ALA A 534 -22.74 23.29 -9.70
N PRO A 535 -23.25 22.31 -10.46
CA PRO A 535 -24.68 22.23 -10.76
C PRO A 535 -25.47 21.94 -9.47
N GLU A 536 -26.80 21.87 -9.59
CA GLU A 536 -27.62 21.34 -8.50
C GLU A 536 -27.10 19.94 -8.08
N PRO A 537 -27.07 19.62 -6.77
CA PRO A 537 -26.66 18.30 -6.30
C PRO A 537 -27.43 17.18 -7.00
N SER A 538 -26.75 16.05 -7.26
CA SER A 538 -27.39 14.89 -7.84
C SER A 538 -28.47 14.32 -6.91
N PRO A 539 -29.52 13.68 -7.44
CA PRO A 539 -30.39 12.87 -6.59
C PRO A 539 -29.62 11.71 -5.95
N ALA A 540 -30.11 11.22 -4.81
CA ALA A 540 -29.62 9.99 -4.19
C ALA A 540 -29.79 8.78 -5.14
N TYR A 541 -28.89 7.82 -5.01
CA TYR A 541 -28.92 6.57 -5.74
C TYR A 541 -30.08 5.76 -5.18
N ALA A 542 -31.05 5.46 -6.04
CA ALA A 542 -32.28 4.79 -5.65
C ALA A 542 -32.10 3.28 -5.78
N PHE A 543 -31.60 2.65 -4.70
CA PHE A 543 -31.48 1.20 -4.61
C PHE A 543 -32.86 0.52 -4.65
N ARG A 544 -32.94 -0.60 -5.37
CA ARG A 544 -34.10 -1.47 -5.38
C ARG A 544 -33.78 -2.67 -4.52
N ALA A 545 -34.36 -2.70 -3.32
CA ALA A 545 -34.19 -3.81 -2.40
C ALA A 545 -34.66 -5.12 -3.04
N ARG A 546 -33.92 -6.20 -2.73
CA ARG A 546 -34.17 -7.54 -3.28
C ARG A 546 -34.39 -8.51 -2.14
N GLU A 547 -35.37 -9.39 -2.25
CA GLU A 547 -35.66 -10.42 -1.25
C GLU A 547 -35.14 -11.80 -1.69
N GLY A 548 -34.75 -12.63 -0.72
CA GLY A 548 -34.37 -14.03 -0.96
C GLY A 548 -33.17 -14.19 -1.89
N VAL A 549 -32.16 -13.33 -1.76
CA VAL A 549 -30.97 -13.31 -2.64
C VAL A 549 -30.07 -14.50 -2.32
N ALA A 550 -29.87 -15.39 -3.30
CA ALA A 550 -28.92 -16.49 -3.18
C ALA A 550 -27.53 -16.06 -3.68
N VAL A 551 -26.50 -16.34 -2.88
CA VAL A 551 -25.08 -16.07 -3.19
C VAL A 551 -24.34 -17.40 -3.23
N GLN A 552 -23.59 -17.64 -4.31
CA GLN A 552 -22.78 -18.84 -4.52
C GLN A 552 -21.31 -18.47 -4.67
N ALA A 553 -20.48 -18.97 -3.77
CA ALA A 553 -19.04 -18.72 -3.74
C ALA A 553 -18.27 -20.04 -3.75
N THR A 554 -17.29 -20.17 -4.63
CA THR A 554 -16.35 -21.28 -4.57
C THR A 554 -15.31 -20.99 -3.48
N LEU A 555 -15.35 -21.76 -2.39
CA LEU A 555 -14.35 -21.71 -1.34
C LEU A 555 -13.05 -22.38 -1.78
N PRO A 556 -11.89 -21.91 -1.29
CA PRO A 556 -10.63 -22.57 -1.55
C PRO A 556 -10.58 -23.94 -0.86
N ALA A 557 -9.74 -24.84 -1.36
CA ALA A 557 -9.73 -26.23 -0.92
C ALA A 557 -9.33 -26.42 0.57
N TRP A 558 -8.61 -25.44 1.15
CA TRP A 558 -8.22 -25.47 2.57
C TRP A 558 -9.30 -24.96 3.52
N LEU A 559 -10.32 -24.27 3.01
CA LEU A 559 -11.36 -23.68 3.84
C LEU A 559 -12.62 -24.55 3.79
N GLN A 560 -12.81 -25.35 4.84
CA GLN A 560 -14.04 -26.09 5.06
C GLN A 560 -14.91 -25.25 5.99
N ALA A 561 -16.01 -24.68 5.47
CA ALA A 561 -16.88 -23.86 6.29
C ALA A 561 -17.63 -24.73 7.32
N GLU A 562 -17.42 -24.44 8.60
CA GLU A 562 -18.15 -25.04 9.73
C GLU A 562 -19.34 -24.16 10.14
N ASP A 563 -19.24 -22.85 9.89
CA ASP A 563 -20.31 -21.89 10.18
C ASP A 563 -20.35 -20.76 9.14
N VAL A 564 -21.53 -20.21 8.89
CA VAL A 564 -21.74 -19.10 7.96
C VAL A 564 -22.79 -18.15 8.53
N PHE A 565 -22.41 -16.88 8.68
CA PHE A 565 -23.25 -15.87 9.31
C PHE A 565 -23.15 -14.51 8.63
N LEU A 566 -24.20 -13.70 8.81
CA LEU A 566 -24.23 -12.30 8.40
C LEU A 566 -23.62 -11.43 9.50
N VAL A 567 -22.81 -10.45 9.11
CA VAL A 567 -22.26 -9.44 10.01
C VAL A 567 -22.96 -8.11 9.75
N THR A 568 -23.51 -7.51 10.80
CA THR A 568 -24.15 -6.20 10.78
C THR A 568 -23.55 -5.31 11.87
N PRO A 569 -23.80 -3.99 11.84
CA PRO A 569 -23.40 -3.12 12.94
C PRO A 569 -24.02 -3.49 14.29
N ASP A 570 -25.17 -4.18 14.30
CA ASP A 570 -25.89 -4.57 15.51
C ASP A 570 -25.46 -5.95 16.05
N GLY A 571 -24.60 -6.68 15.32
CA GLY A 571 -24.08 -7.98 15.73
C GLY A 571 -23.95 -8.98 14.57
N VAL A 572 -24.10 -10.26 14.89
CA VAL A 572 -24.10 -11.35 13.92
C VAL A 572 -25.49 -11.96 13.82
N ALA A 573 -25.87 -12.43 12.63
CA ALA A 573 -27.15 -13.06 12.38
C ALA A 573 -26.99 -14.39 11.61
N GLU A 574 -27.90 -15.32 11.88
CA GLU A 574 -27.95 -16.61 11.18
C GLU A 574 -28.24 -16.43 9.70
N LEU A 575 -27.66 -17.31 8.88
CA LEU A 575 -27.98 -17.46 7.47
C LEU A 575 -28.36 -18.91 7.15
N GLU A 576 -29.26 -19.09 6.20
CA GLU A 576 -29.43 -20.41 5.58
C GLU A 576 -28.25 -20.64 4.62
N TRP A 577 -27.53 -21.75 4.79
CA TRP A 577 -26.38 -22.07 3.96
C TRP A 577 -26.18 -23.58 3.77
N SER A 578 -25.42 -23.92 2.73
CA SER A 578 -24.92 -25.26 2.47
C SER A 578 -23.60 -25.20 1.70
N VAL A 579 -22.79 -26.25 1.80
CA VAL A 579 -21.58 -26.40 1.00
C VAL A 579 -21.62 -27.74 0.28
N GLU A 580 -21.54 -27.70 -1.05
CA GLU A 580 -21.40 -28.89 -1.89
C GLU A 580 -20.21 -28.71 -2.83
N ALA A 581 -19.28 -29.67 -2.83
CA ALA A 581 -18.08 -29.63 -3.68
C ALA A 581 -17.32 -28.28 -3.63
N ARG A 582 -17.14 -27.72 -2.42
CA ARG A 582 -16.56 -26.39 -2.13
C ARG A 582 -17.40 -25.19 -2.55
N VAL A 583 -18.56 -25.37 -3.17
CA VAL A 583 -19.47 -24.27 -3.49
C VAL A 583 -20.34 -23.99 -2.28
N LEU A 584 -20.04 -22.89 -1.59
CA LEU A 584 -20.91 -22.32 -0.58
C LEU A 584 -22.12 -21.68 -1.27
N THR A 585 -23.32 -22.12 -0.90
CA THR A 585 -24.57 -21.43 -1.22
C THR A 585 -25.14 -20.85 0.06
N CYS A 586 -25.48 -19.57 0.07
CA CYS A 586 -26.13 -18.91 1.21
C CYS A 586 -27.29 -18.02 0.73
N ARG A 587 -28.28 -17.80 1.58
CA ARG A 587 -29.50 -17.04 1.25
C ARG A 587 -29.67 -15.85 2.18
N LEU A 588 -29.61 -14.65 1.61
CA LEU A 588 -29.94 -13.41 2.29
C LEU A 588 -31.46 -13.21 2.25
N ALA A 589 -32.06 -12.89 3.40
CA ALA A 589 -33.48 -12.57 3.47
C ALA A 589 -33.82 -11.33 2.63
N ALA A 590 -32.98 -10.29 2.73
CA ALA A 590 -33.05 -9.09 1.90
C ALA A 590 -31.65 -8.52 1.63
N LEU A 591 -31.51 -7.81 0.51
CA LEU A 591 -30.34 -7.02 0.15
C LEU A 591 -30.81 -5.65 -0.35
N GLU A 592 -30.64 -4.62 0.46
CA GLU A 592 -30.96 -3.23 0.10
C GLU A 592 -29.79 -2.59 -0.66
N ASP A 593 -28.64 -2.44 -0.01
CA ASP A 593 -27.45 -1.81 -0.58
C ASP A 593 -26.20 -2.69 -0.46
N ALA A 594 -25.86 -3.17 0.74
CA ALA A 594 -24.73 -4.04 0.97
C ALA A 594 -24.99 -5.01 2.13
N ALA A 595 -24.31 -6.15 2.10
CA ALA A 595 -24.29 -7.16 3.14
C ALA A 595 -22.89 -7.76 3.25
N VAL A 596 -22.53 -8.27 4.43
CA VAL A 596 -21.23 -8.90 4.66
C VAL A 596 -21.43 -10.27 5.28
N ILE A 597 -21.07 -11.29 4.52
CA ILE A 597 -21.18 -12.69 4.95
C ILE A 597 -19.80 -13.17 5.38
N VAL A 598 -19.71 -13.94 6.46
CA VAL A 598 -18.49 -14.64 6.86
C VAL A 598 -18.74 -16.12 6.78
N ALA A 599 -17.90 -16.83 6.03
CA ALA A 599 -17.81 -18.29 6.04
C ALA A 599 -16.59 -18.69 6.87
N ALA A 600 -16.84 -19.19 8.08
CA ALA A 600 -15.83 -19.51 9.07
C ALA A 600 -15.42 -20.98 8.97
N GLY A 601 -14.12 -21.24 9.06
CA GLY A 601 -13.56 -22.58 9.15
C GLY A 601 -13.62 -23.19 10.56
N ASP A 602 -14.10 -22.43 11.54
CA ASP A 602 -14.34 -22.88 12.92
C ASP A 602 -15.53 -22.13 13.53
N GLU A 603 -16.35 -22.81 14.34
CA GLU A 603 -17.55 -22.22 14.96
C GLU A 603 -17.22 -21.09 15.96
N ALA A 604 -16.03 -21.08 16.57
CA ALA A 604 -15.64 -20.09 17.57
C ALA A 604 -15.48 -18.68 16.98
N LEU A 605 -15.16 -18.58 15.68
CA LEU A 605 -14.98 -17.31 15.00
C LEU A 605 -16.23 -16.43 15.04
N ARG A 606 -17.43 -17.01 15.05
CA ARG A 606 -18.68 -16.23 15.20
C ARG A 606 -18.69 -15.46 16.51
N ASP A 607 -18.38 -16.13 17.61
CA ASP A 607 -18.35 -15.50 18.94
C ASP A 607 -17.22 -14.49 19.05
N GLU A 608 -16.07 -14.74 18.42
CA GLU A 608 -14.96 -13.77 18.32
C GLU A 608 -15.40 -12.49 17.60
N VAL A 609 -16.05 -12.60 16.44
CA VAL A 609 -16.56 -11.45 15.67
C VAL A 609 -17.65 -10.73 16.45
N ALA A 610 -18.61 -11.45 17.03
CA ALA A 610 -19.67 -10.87 17.85
C ALA A 610 -19.13 -10.16 19.10
N ALA A 611 -18.03 -10.64 19.68
CA ALA A 611 -17.38 -10.00 20.80
C ALA A 611 -16.66 -8.71 20.41
N ARG A 612 -16.06 -8.64 19.22
CA ARG A 612 -15.38 -7.44 18.70
C ARG A 612 -16.33 -6.33 18.25
N LEU A 613 -17.59 -6.67 17.96
CA LEU A 613 -18.65 -5.71 17.62
C LEU A 613 -19.26 -5.01 18.84
N ARG A 614 -19.09 -5.57 20.05
CA ARG A 614 -19.56 -5.01 21.32
C ARG A 614 -18.51 -4.14 21.96
#